data_AF-A0A1H1TT11-F1
#
_entry.id   AF-A0A1H1TT11-F1
#
_cell.length_a   1.000
_cell.length_b   1.000
_cell.length_c   1.000
_cell.angle_alpha   90.00
_cell.angle_beta   90.00
_cell.angle_gamma   90.00
#
_symmetry.space_group_name_H-M   'P 1'
#
loop_
_entity.id
_entity.type
_entity.pdbx_description
1 polymer ?
#
loop_
_entity_poly.entity_id
_entity_poly.type
_entity_poly.pdbx_seq_one_letter_code
_entity_poly.pdbx_strand_id
1 'polypeptide(L)'
;MTKPYRVLTIIVVVLLALTTLHFGIKYLGESIHQKVIAHKKMYCYETYHEGYVNPAMFVRDESLCDSLKQFYQKLEKGILRPYFNFQPFLVPLDTCVYVLGYGKDSSMAKIAFFYQYKGRHLSATGYVYAHTLHEKRMYNVKK
;
A
#
# COMPACT_ATOMS: atom_id res chain seq x y z
N MET A 1 26.68 -5.22 46.45
CA MET A 1 25.88 -3.96 46.48
C MET A 1 26.29 -3.07 45.31
N THR A 2 25.42 -2.91 44.31
CA THR A 2 25.61 -1.89 43.27
C THR A 2 25.39 -0.52 43.89
N LYS A 3 26.35 0.40 43.71
CA LYS A 3 26.24 1.75 44.26
C LYS A 3 25.07 2.48 43.59
N PRO A 4 24.23 3.21 44.33
CA PRO A 4 22.96 3.77 43.84
C PRO A 4 23.11 4.67 42.60
N TYR A 5 24.25 5.36 42.47
CA TYR A 5 24.55 6.17 41.29
C TYR A 5 24.69 5.35 40.00
N ARG A 6 25.15 4.09 40.06
CA ARG A 6 25.26 3.23 38.87
C ARG A 6 23.89 2.86 38.32
N VAL A 7 22.94 2.59 39.21
CA VAL A 7 21.54 2.30 38.86
C VAL A 7 20.90 3.54 38.23
N LEU A 8 21.12 4.72 38.83
CA LEU A 8 20.62 5.98 38.29
C LEU A 8 21.19 6.27 36.88
N THR A 9 22.50 6.10 36.68
CA THR A 9 23.14 6.28 35.37
C THR A 9 22.53 5.35 34.31
N ILE A 10 22.30 4.08 34.65
CA ILE A 10 21.68 3.11 33.73
C ILE A 10 20.26 3.56 33.35
N ILE A 11 19.44 3.99 34.30
CA ILE A 11 18.08 4.47 34.04
C ILE A 11 18.09 5.68 33.09
N VAL A 12 18.97 6.65 33.34
CA VAL A 12 19.09 7.85 32.49
C VAL A 12 19.50 7.48 31.06
N VAL A 13 20.48 6.59 30.91
CA VAL A 13 20.93 6.13 29.58
C VAL A 13 19.80 5.39 28.84
N VAL A 14 19.05 4.54 29.54
CA VAL A 14 17.91 3.82 28.94
C VAL A 14 16.81 4.78 28.51
N LEU A 15 16.46 5.77 29.34
CA LEU A 15 15.45 6.78 28.98
C LEU A 15 15.90 7.61 27.78
N LEU A 16 17.17 8.05 27.74
CA LEU A 16 17.73 8.75 26.58
C LEU A 16 17.65 7.88 25.32
N ALA A 17 18.05 6.60 25.39
CA ALA A 17 17.98 5.69 24.26
C ALA A 17 16.54 5.46 23.75
N LEU A 18 15.57 5.34 24.65
CA LEU A 18 14.16 5.18 24.28
C LEU A 18 13.60 6.44 23.63
N THR A 19 13.94 7.62 24.17
CA THR A 19 13.48 8.90 23.58
C THR A 19 14.07 9.11 22.19
N THR A 20 15.37 8.90 22.00
CA THR A 20 16.01 9.05 20.68
C THR A 20 15.45 8.04 19.68
N LEU A 21 15.21 6.79 20.10
CA LEU A 21 14.56 5.79 19.25
C LEU A 21 13.15 6.21 18.84
N HIS A 22 12.33 6.71 19.78
CA HIS A 22 10.96 7.15 19.52
C HIS A 22 10.91 8.32 18.53
N PHE A 23 11.73 9.35 18.74
CA PHE A 23 11.80 10.49 17.81
C PHE A 23 12.40 10.09 16.45
N GLY A 24 13.39 9.19 16.44
CA GLY A 24 13.98 8.66 15.21
C GLY A 24 12.98 7.90 14.34
N ILE A 25 12.16 7.03 14.94
CA ILE A 25 11.10 6.30 14.23
C ILE A 25 10.06 7.25 13.66
N LYS A 26 9.63 8.25 14.44
CA LYS A 26 8.65 9.25 13.97
C LYS A 26 9.20 10.07 12.79
N TYR A 27 10.41 10.59 12.91
CA TYR A 27 11.03 11.39 11.86
C TYR A 27 11.22 10.58 10.57
N LEU A 28 11.65 9.32 10.68
CA LEU A 28 11.80 8.44 9.54
C LEU A 28 10.43 8.15 8.88
N GLY A 29 9.40 7.89 9.68
CA GLY A 29 8.03 7.68 9.20
C GLY A 29 7.47 8.89 8.46
N GLU A 30 7.66 10.09 9.00
CA GLU A 30 7.26 11.35 8.35
C GLU A 30 8.02 11.57 7.04
N SER A 31 9.34 11.35 7.03
CA SER A 31 10.16 11.47 5.82
C SER A 31 9.69 10.52 4.71
N ILE A 32 9.39 9.26 5.05
CA ILE A 32 8.86 8.28 4.10
C ILE A 32 7.47 8.71 3.61
N HIS A 33 6.59 9.16 4.51
CA HIS A 33 5.27 9.63 4.14
C HIS A 33 5.34 10.79 3.15
N GLN A 34 6.17 11.80 3.44
CA GLN A 34 6.39 12.96 2.57
C GLN A 34 6.92 12.55 1.18
N LYS A 35 7.85 11.59 1.14
CA LYS A 35 8.35 11.03 -0.14
C LYS A 35 7.25 10.33 -0.92
N VAL A 36 6.41 9.54 -0.26
CA VAL A 36 5.32 8.80 -0.94
C VAL A 36 4.27 9.77 -1.48
N ILE A 37 3.82 10.75 -0.69
CA ILE A 37 2.75 11.65 -1.13
C ILE A 37 3.15 12.59 -2.27
N ALA A 38 4.45 12.76 -2.52
CA ALA A 38 4.98 13.50 -3.66
C ALA A 38 4.83 12.76 -5.01
N HIS A 39 4.49 11.47 -5.00
CA HIS A 39 4.30 10.68 -6.21
C HIS A 39 2.93 10.92 -6.87
N LYS A 40 2.78 10.49 -8.13
CA LYS A 40 1.52 10.60 -8.87
C LYS A 40 0.38 9.94 -8.10
N LYS A 41 -0.66 10.73 -7.81
CA LYS A 41 -1.88 10.30 -7.13
C LYS A 41 -2.88 9.74 -8.13
N MET A 42 -3.40 8.54 -7.86
CA MET A 42 -4.39 7.85 -8.68
C MET A 42 -5.44 7.14 -7.80
N TYR A 43 -6.46 6.57 -8.43
CA TYR A 43 -7.47 5.70 -7.82
C TYR A 43 -7.30 4.29 -8.35
N CYS A 44 -7.57 3.28 -7.53
CA CYS A 44 -7.34 1.89 -7.91
C CYS A 44 -8.62 1.07 -7.75
N TYR A 45 -9.21 0.69 -8.88
CA TYR A 45 -10.44 -0.10 -8.95
C TYR A 45 -10.52 -0.86 -10.28
N GLU A 46 -11.31 -1.92 -10.31
CA GLU A 46 -11.57 -2.72 -11.51
C GLU A 46 -13.05 -2.61 -11.92
N THR A 47 -13.34 -2.84 -13.21
CA THR A 47 -14.70 -2.73 -13.78
C THR A 47 -15.05 -3.90 -14.71
N TYR A 48 -14.38 -5.04 -14.56
CA TYR A 48 -14.50 -6.19 -15.46
C TYR A 48 -15.84 -6.92 -15.29
N HIS A 49 -16.44 -6.88 -14.10
CA HIS A 49 -17.75 -7.49 -13.86
C HIS A 49 -18.88 -6.53 -14.24
N GLU A 50 -19.44 -6.67 -15.45
CA GLU A 50 -20.63 -5.93 -15.93
C GLU A 50 -20.53 -4.38 -15.79
N GLY A 51 -19.31 -3.84 -15.77
CA GLY A 51 -19.06 -2.41 -15.56
C GLY A 51 -19.28 -1.92 -14.12
N TYR A 52 -19.51 -2.82 -13.17
CA TYR A 52 -19.54 -2.48 -11.74
C TYR A 52 -18.13 -2.18 -11.24
N VAL A 53 -18.03 -1.13 -10.43
CA VAL A 53 -16.76 -0.74 -9.81
C VAL A 53 -16.51 -1.63 -8.60
N ASN A 54 -15.37 -2.34 -8.62
CA ASN A 54 -14.94 -3.24 -7.56
C ASN A 54 -13.55 -2.86 -7.03
N PRO A 55 -13.25 -3.18 -5.75
CA PRO A 55 -11.92 -3.01 -5.20
C PRO A 55 -10.90 -3.81 -6.01
N ALA A 56 -9.83 -3.16 -6.45
CA ALA A 56 -8.74 -3.86 -7.13
C ALA A 56 -7.97 -4.73 -6.12
N MET A 57 -7.62 -5.95 -6.53
CA MET A 57 -6.65 -6.79 -5.84
C MET A 57 -5.22 -6.26 -6.01
N PHE A 58 -4.42 -6.38 -4.95
CA PHE A 58 -2.99 -6.12 -4.95
C PHE A 58 -2.22 -7.22 -4.22
N VAL A 59 -0.93 -7.36 -4.53
CA VAL A 59 0.01 -8.26 -3.85
C VAL A 59 1.14 -7.48 -3.22
N ARG A 60 1.64 -7.91 -2.06
CA ARG A 60 2.76 -7.24 -1.38
C ARG A 60 4.13 -7.69 -1.89
N ASP A 61 4.21 -8.96 -2.27
CA ASP A 61 5.41 -9.59 -2.80
C ASP A 61 5.46 -9.47 -4.32
N GLU A 62 6.61 -9.05 -4.83
CA GLU A 62 6.89 -8.93 -6.26
C GLU A 62 6.87 -10.29 -6.98
N SER A 63 7.21 -11.38 -6.27
CA SER A 63 7.17 -12.74 -6.81
C SER A 63 5.76 -13.17 -7.26
N LEU A 64 4.72 -12.52 -6.72
CA LEU A 64 3.31 -12.81 -7.02
C LEU A 64 2.75 -11.93 -8.15
N CYS A 65 3.54 -10.99 -8.70
CA CYS A 65 3.10 -10.09 -9.77
C CYS A 65 2.60 -10.84 -11.00
N ASP A 66 3.31 -11.91 -11.43
CA ASP A 66 2.90 -12.69 -12.59
C ASP A 66 1.56 -13.40 -12.38
N SER A 67 1.32 -13.90 -11.17
CA SER A 67 0.04 -14.53 -10.81
C SER A 67 -1.10 -13.51 -10.79
N LEU A 68 -0.86 -12.31 -10.24
CA LEU A 68 -1.83 -11.23 -10.25
C LEU A 68 -2.14 -10.74 -11.67
N LYS A 69 -1.10 -10.58 -12.49
CA LYS A 69 -1.21 -10.22 -13.91
C LYS A 69 -2.05 -11.24 -14.67
N GLN A 70 -1.75 -12.52 -14.54
CA GLN A 70 -2.52 -13.59 -15.19
C GLN A 70 -3.99 -13.60 -14.76
N PHE A 71 -4.26 -13.32 -13.49
CA PHE A 71 -5.64 -13.20 -12.99
C PHE A 71 -6.41 -12.08 -13.72
N TYR A 72 -5.84 -10.88 -13.82
CA TYR A 72 -6.50 -9.77 -14.51
C TYR A 72 -6.58 -9.95 -16.03
N GLN A 73 -5.57 -10.55 -16.66
CA GLN A 73 -5.62 -10.87 -18.08
C GLN A 73 -6.72 -11.88 -18.42
N LYS A 74 -7.09 -12.77 -17.47
CA LYS A 74 -8.25 -13.66 -17.64
C LYS A 74 -9.57 -12.89 -17.51
N LEU A 75 -9.65 -11.92 -16.60
CA LEU A 75 -10.81 -11.02 -16.48
C LEU A 75 -11.00 -10.18 -17.75
N GLU A 76 -9.92 -9.61 -18.30
CA GLU A 76 -9.94 -8.86 -19.58
C GLU A 76 -10.46 -9.72 -20.74
N LYS A 77 -10.23 -11.04 -20.70
CA LYS A 77 -10.73 -12.01 -21.68
C LYS A 77 -12.16 -12.49 -21.41
N GLY A 78 -12.86 -11.93 -20.43
CA GLY A 78 -14.24 -12.26 -20.09
C GLY A 78 -14.40 -13.47 -19.15
N ILE A 79 -13.33 -14.03 -18.60
CA ILE A 79 -13.42 -15.10 -17.60
C ILE A 79 -13.70 -14.46 -16.24
N LEU A 80 -14.99 -14.36 -15.86
CA LEU A 80 -15.45 -13.60 -14.69
C LEU A 80 -15.01 -14.16 -13.33
N ARG A 81 -14.58 -15.42 -13.26
CA ARG A 81 -14.15 -16.08 -12.00
C ARG A 81 -12.83 -16.84 -12.18
N PRO A 82 -11.73 -16.14 -12.48
CA PRO A 82 -10.44 -16.81 -12.60
C PRO A 82 -9.94 -17.23 -11.22
N TYR A 83 -9.36 -18.43 -11.14
CA TYR A 83 -8.64 -18.86 -9.94
C TYR A 83 -7.33 -18.07 -9.78
N PHE A 84 -6.97 -17.81 -8.52
CA PHE A 84 -5.70 -17.20 -8.13
C PHE A 84 -5.06 -18.00 -6.99
N ASN A 85 -3.72 -18.03 -6.96
CA ASN A 85 -2.93 -18.80 -6.00
C ASN A 85 -2.14 -17.89 -5.03
N PHE A 86 -2.68 -16.72 -4.71
CA PHE A 86 -2.07 -15.75 -3.79
C PHE A 86 -3.08 -15.31 -2.73
N GLN A 87 -2.60 -14.82 -1.60
CA GLN A 87 -3.48 -14.19 -0.61
C GLN A 87 -4.00 -12.85 -1.17
N PRO A 88 -5.33 -12.67 -1.33
CA PRO A 88 -5.86 -11.48 -1.94
C PRO A 88 -5.87 -10.35 -0.91
N PHE A 89 -5.21 -9.25 -1.23
CA PHE A 89 -5.43 -7.97 -0.55
C PHE A 89 -6.20 -7.04 -1.47
N LEU A 90 -7.08 -6.23 -0.91
CA LEU A 90 -7.92 -5.30 -1.67
C LEU A 90 -7.49 -3.87 -1.38
N VAL A 91 -7.43 -3.06 -2.43
CA VAL A 91 -7.28 -1.61 -2.31
C VAL A 91 -8.66 -1.01 -1.97
N PRO A 92 -8.79 -0.18 -0.92
CA PRO A 92 -10.07 0.44 -0.61
C PRO A 92 -10.54 1.38 -1.73
N LEU A 93 -11.79 1.21 -2.18
CA LEU A 93 -12.38 1.90 -3.36
C LEU A 93 -12.34 3.43 -3.33
N ASP A 94 -12.34 4.01 -2.14
CA ASP A 94 -12.36 5.47 -1.93
C ASP A 94 -11.02 6.05 -1.48
N THR A 95 -9.97 5.24 -1.53
CA THR A 95 -8.63 5.66 -1.13
C THR A 95 -7.80 5.97 -2.36
N CYS A 96 -7.12 7.12 -2.30
CA CYS A 96 -6.14 7.45 -3.31
C CYS A 96 -4.87 6.62 -3.08
N VAL A 97 -4.30 6.12 -4.17
CA VAL A 97 -3.01 5.43 -4.18
C VAL A 97 -1.95 6.36 -4.77
N TYR A 98 -0.71 6.16 -4.34
CA TYR A 98 0.47 6.88 -4.84
C TYR A 98 1.29 5.89 -5.67
N VAL A 99 1.51 6.21 -6.95
CA VAL A 99 2.24 5.35 -7.89
C VAL A 99 3.73 5.56 -7.71
N LEU A 100 4.40 4.58 -7.12
CA LEU A 100 5.84 4.62 -6.82
C LEU A 100 6.70 4.28 -8.05
N GLY A 101 6.13 3.58 -9.03
CA GLY A 101 6.81 3.22 -10.27
C GLY A 101 6.07 2.10 -11.00
N TYR A 102 6.52 1.83 -12.22
CA TYR A 102 6.01 0.75 -13.06
C TYR A 102 7.04 -0.36 -13.20
N GLY A 103 6.56 -1.60 -13.33
CA GLY A 103 7.40 -2.75 -13.68
C GLY A 103 7.97 -2.61 -15.09
N LYS A 104 8.93 -3.48 -15.44
CA LYS A 104 9.67 -3.41 -16.71
C LYS A 104 8.76 -3.43 -17.95
N ASP A 105 7.65 -4.15 -17.89
CA ASP A 105 6.68 -4.27 -18.97
C ASP A 105 5.49 -3.30 -18.82
N SER A 106 5.52 -2.41 -17.83
CA SER A 106 4.45 -1.47 -17.46
C SER A 106 3.08 -2.09 -17.15
N SER A 107 2.95 -3.42 -17.14
CA SER A 107 1.70 -4.10 -16.85
C SER A 107 1.37 -4.10 -15.35
N MET A 108 2.40 -3.96 -14.53
CA MET A 108 2.30 -3.86 -13.08
C MET A 108 2.79 -2.49 -12.61
N ALA A 109 2.13 -1.95 -11.58
CA ALA A 109 2.51 -0.72 -10.93
C ALA A 109 2.73 -0.96 -9.45
N LYS A 110 3.84 -0.45 -8.91
CA LYS A 110 4.09 -0.41 -7.49
C LYS A 110 3.36 0.80 -6.91
N ILE A 111 2.54 0.56 -5.91
CA ILE A 111 1.74 1.59 -5.26
C ILE A 111 1.94 1.59 -3.75
N ALA A 112 1.67 2.73 -3.14
CA ALA A 112 1.45 2.85 -1.70
C ALA A 112 0.13 3.56 -1.45
N PHE A 113 -0.54 3.23 -0.35
CA PHE A 113 -1.73 3.95 0.09
C PHE A 113 -1.79 4.06 1.60
N PHE A 114 -2.46 5.12 2.05
CA PHE A 114 -2.74 5.40 3.45
C PHE A 114 -4.26 5.50 3.60
N TYR A 115 -4.85 4.67 4.44
CA TYR A 115 -6.28 4.65 4.71
C TYR A 115 -6.55 4.65 6.20
N GLN A 116 -7.62 5.33 6.62
CA GLN A 116 -8.04 5.34 8.01
C GLN A 116 -9.30 4.47 8.17
N TYR A 117 -9.22 3.41 8.98
CA TYR A 117 -10.34 2.55 9.29
C TYR A 117 -10.58 2.52 10.80
N LYS A 118 -11.77 2.93 11.25
CA LYS A 118 -12.16 2.94 12.67
C LYS A 118 -11.10 3.60 13.57
N GLY A 119 -10.57 4.75 13.15
CA GLY A 119 -9.55 5.50 13.88
C GLY A 119 -8.12 4.95 13.79
N ARG A 120 -7.89 3.82 13.10
CA ARG A 120 -6.54 3.28 12.86
C ARG A 120 -6.01 3.75 11.50
N HIS A 121 -4.79 4.27 11.49
CA HIS A 121 -4.05 4.53 10.25
C HIS A 121 -3.45 3.23 9.74
N LEU A 122 -3.92 2.79 8.57
CA LEU A 122 -3.38 1.67 7.84
C LEU A 122 -2.59 2.20 6.66
N SER A 123 -1.40 1.66 6.47
CA SER A 123 -0.59 1.90 5.27
C SER A 123 -0.21 0.57 4.66
N ALA A 124 -0.24 0.49 3.34
CA ALA A 124 0.26 -0.66 2.62
C ALA A 124 0.97 -0.22 1.35
N THR A 125 1.99 -1.00 1.00
CA THR A 125 2.75 -0.90 -0.25
C THR A 125 2.66 -2.25 -0.93
N GLY A 126 2.55 -2.26 -2.25
CA GLY A 126 2.49 -3.47 -3.03
C GLY A 126 2.36 -3.19 -4.52
N TYR A 127 1.97 -4.20 -5.27
CA TYR A 127 1.86 -4.20 -6.72
C TYR A 127 0.41 -4.43 -7.13
N VAL A 128 -0.04 -3.62 -8.08
CA VAL A 128 -1.35 -3.72 -8.72
C VAL A 128 -1.17 -3.88 -10.22
N TYR A 129 -2.19 -4.42 -10.88
CA TYR A 129 -2.24 -4.43 -12.33
C TYR A 129 -2.53 -3.02 -12.84
N ALA A 130 -1.69 -2.52 -13.74
CA ALA A 130 -1.67 -1.10 -14.11
C ALA A 130 -2.99 -0.60 -14.71
N HIS A 131 -3.74 -1.44 -15.42
CA HIS A 131 -5.05 -1.07 -15.99
C HIS A 131 -6.15 -0.86 -14.94
N THR A 132 -5.89 -1.21 -13.68
CA THR A 132 -6.78 -0.89 -12.56
C THR A 132 -6.53 0.50 -11.98
N LEU A 133 -5.54 1.25 -12.49
CA LEU A 133 -5.22 2.60 -12.05
C LEU A 133 -5.94 3.65 -12.92
N HIS A 134 -6.65 4.55 -12.25
CA HIS A 134 -7.46 5.60 -12.88
C HIS A 134 -7.11 6.97 -12.34
N GLU A 135 -7.14 7.99 -13.19
CA GLU A 135 -6.90 9.38 -12.75
C GLU A 135 -8.11 9.99 -12.03
N LYS A 136 -9.30 9.45 -12.27
CA LYS A 136 -10.56 9.91 -11.68
C LYS A 136 -11.08 8.91 -10.66
N ARG A 137 -11.75 9.42 -9.63
CA ARG A 137 -12.47 8.61 -8.65
C ARG A 137 -13.70 7.96 -9.30
N MET A 138 -14.09 6.79 -8.81
CA MET A 138 -15.18 5.98 -9.37
C MET A 138 -16.50 6.73 -9.63
N TYR A 139 -16.88 7.67 -8.76
CA TYR A 139 -18.13 8.43 -8.89
C TYR A 139 -18.15 9.42 -10.06
N ASN A 140 -17.00 9.68 -10.69
CA ASN A 140 -16.87 10.59 -11.83
C ASN A 140 -16.76 9.86 -13.18
N VAL A 141 -16.90 8.53 -13.18
CA VAL A 141 -17.00 7.74 -14.42
C VAL A 141 -18.46 7.73 -14.85
N LYS A 142 -18.93 8.84 -15.46
CA LYS A 142 -20.20 8.83 -16.18
C LYS A 142 -20.05 7.93 -17.41
N LYS A 143 -21.02 7.04 -17.62
CA LYS A 143 -21.25 6.36 -18.91
C LYS A 143 -21.43 7.40 -20.02
#